data_AF-A0A954GPV0-F1
#
_entry.id   AF-A0A954GPV0-F1
#
_cell.length_a   1.000
_cell.length_b   1.000
_cell.length_c   1.000
_cell.angle_alpha   90.00
_cell.angle_beta   90.00
_cell.angle_gamma   90.00
#
_symmetry.space_group_name_H-M   'P 1'
#
loop_
_entity.id
_entity.type
_entity.pdbx_description
1 polymer ?
#
loop_
_entity_poly.entity_id
_entity_poly.type
_entity_poly.pdbx_seq_one_letter_code
_entity_poly.pdbx_strand_id
1 'polypeptide(L)'
;MSTNMLSSRRQFLQAAAGGLGGFALTAMLNGECLAQPHHAPKAKRVIQIFCPGGMSQVDTFDYKPELEKRNGTPFDPDGTLQFFASKPGNCRGSHWKFRQHGQSGLW
;
A
#
# COMPACT_ATOMS: atom_id res chain seq x y z
N MET A 1 -0.64 -60.61 -15.52
CA MET A 1 -0.20 -59.94 -14.28
C MET A 1 -0.77 -58.52 -14.30
N SER A 2 -1.89 -58.28 -13.60
CA SER A 2 -2.48 -56.93 -13.48
C SER A 2 -1.73 -56.14 -12.41
N THR A 3 -1.07 -55.05 -12.81
CA THR A 3 -0.47 -54.09 -11.89
C THR A 3 -1.54 -53.10 -11.42
N ASN A 4 -2.04 -53.31 -10.20
CA ASN A 4 -2.93 -52.36 -9.52
C ASN A 4 -2.18 -51.05 -9.24
N MET A 5 -2.39 -50.02 -10.09
CA MET A 5 -1.68 -48.74 -10.06
C MET A 5 -1.98 -47.83 -8.85
N LEU A 6 -2.72 -48.27 -7.83
CA LEU A 6 -3.25 -47.41 -6.75
C LEU A 6 -3.08 -48.00 -5.34
N SER A 7 -1.98 -48.71 -5.06
CA SER A 7 -1.81 -49.46 -3.80
C SER A 7 -1.40 -48.63 -2.57
N SER A 8 -1.05 -47.35 -2.71
CA SER A 8 -0.51 -46.52 -1.63
C SER A 8 -1.05 -45.09 -1.62
N ARG A 9 -1.45 -44.60 -0.43
CA ARG A 9 -1.90 -43.20 -0.21
C ARG A 9 -0.87 -42.18 -0.71
N ARG A 10 0.42 -42.47 -0.58
CA ARG A 10 1.51 -41.60 -1.06
C ARG A 10 1.51 -41.49 -2.58
N GLN A 11 1.31 -42.60 -3.27
CA GLN A 11 1.25 -42.64 -4.74
C GLN A 11 -0.01 -41.95 -5.26
N PHE A 12 -1.14 -42.13 -4.59
CA PHE A 12 -2.37 -41.40 -4.89
C PHE A 12 -2.17 -39.88 -4.74
N LEU A 13 -1.58 -39.42 -3.62
CA LEU A 13 -1.31 -38.00 -3.42
C LEU A 13 -0.27 -37.45 -4.41
N GLN A 14 0.75 -38.21 -4.76
CA GLN A 14 1.73 -37.82 -5.78
C GLN A 14 1.10 -37.69 -7.17
N ALA A 15 0.24 -38.64 -7.56
CA ALA A 15 -0.45 -38.60 -8.85
C ALA A 15 -1.51 -37.48 -8.89
N ALA A 16 -2.28 -37.29 -7.82
CA ALA A 16 -3.32 -36.25 -7.74
C ALA A 16 -2.72 -34.83 -7.69
N ALA A 17 -1.67 -34.62 -6.88
CA ALA A 17 -0.98 -33.33 -6.80
C ALA A 17 -0.19 -33.02 -8.08
N GLY A 18 0.47 -34.03 -8.66
CA GLY A 18 1.17 -33.90 -9.94
C GLY A 18 0.22 -33.64 -11.12
N GLY A 19 -0.97 -34.24 -11.11
CA GLY A 19 -2.00 -34.02 -12.13
C GLY A 19 -2.57 -32.60 -12.11
N LEU A 20 -3.04 -32.13 -10.94
CA LEU A 20 -3.57 -30.77 -10.80
C LEU A 20 -2.51 -29.70 -11.07
N GLY A 21 -1.28 -29.90 -10.59
CA GLY A 21 -0.16 -29.02 -10.89
C GLY A 21 0.19 -28.98 -12.39
N GLY A 22 0.14 -30.13 -13.06
CA GLY A 22 0.34 -30.22 -14.51
C GLY A 22 -0.75 -29.49 -15.31
N PHE A 23 -2.02 -29.61 -14.90
CA PHE A 23 -3.12 -28.86 -15.50
C PHE A 23 -2.98 -27.35 -15.28
N ALA A 24 -2.65 -26.92 -14.06
CA ALA A 24 -2.43 -25.51 -13.77
C ALA A 24 -1.25 -24.93 -14.57
N LEU A 25 -0.13 -25.66 -14.68
CA LEU A 25 1.01 -25.23 -15.49
C LEU A 25 0.65 -25.15 -16.98
N THR A 26 -0.09 -26.13 -17.50
CA THR A 26 -0.55 -26.12 -18.90
C THR A 26 -1.48 -24.93 -19.16
N ALA A 27 -2.41 -24.64 -18.26
CA ALA A 27 -3.28 -23.47 -18.34
C ALA A 27 -2.49 -22.14 -18.26
N MET A 28 -1.43 -22.06 -17.44
CA MET A 28 -0.55 -20.89 -17.38
C MET A 28 0.29 -20.72 -18.66
N LEU A 29 0.84 -21.82 -19.21
CA LEU A 29 1.60 -21.82 -20.46
C LEU A 29 0.72 -21.47 -21.67
N ASN A 30 -0.54 -21.89 -21.66
CA ASN A 30 -1.54 -21.52 -22.67
C ASN A 30 -2.12 -20.10 -22.47
N GLY A 31 -1.72 -19.39 -21.41
CA GLY A 31 -2.23 -18.05 -21.11
C GLY A 31 -3.69 -18.00 -20.65
N GLU A 32 -4.30 -19.15 -20.35
CA GLU A 32 -5.70 -19.28 -19.92
C GLU A 32 -5.94 -18.75 -18.49
N CYS A 33 -4.88 -18.71 -17.67
CA CYS A 33 -4.93 -18.19 -16.30
C CYS A 33 -4.84 -16.66 -16.23
N LEU A 34 -4.47 -15.98 -17.32
CA LEU A 34 -4.41 -14.53 -17.36
C LEU A 34 -5.77 -14.02 -17.83
N ALA A 35 -6.66 -13.74 -16.87
CA ALA A 35 -7.88 -12.99 -17.14
C ALA A 35 -7.51 -11.73 -17.95
N GLN A 36 -7.86 -11.74 -19.24
CA GLN A 36 -7.55 -10.62 -20.12
C GLN A 36 -8.31 -9.41 -19.59
N PRO A 37 -7.64 -8.29 -19.30
CA PRO A 37 -8.35 -7.09 -18.88
C PRO A 37 -9.35 -6.70 -19.98
N HIS A 38 -10.52 -6.21 -19.58
CA HIS A 38 -11.56 -5.77 -20.52
C HIS A 38 -11.06 -4.69 -21.49
N HIS A 39 -9.96 -4.02 -21.14
CA HIS A 39 -9.27 -3.04 -21.96
C HIS A 39 -7.77 -3.34 -22.05
N ALA A 40 -7.20 -3.12 -23.23
CA ALA A 40 -5.76 -3.18 -23.41
C ALA A 40 -5.07 -2.17 -22.47
N PRO A 41 -4.05 -2.58 -21.70
CA PRO A 41 -3.34 -1.68 -20.81
C PRO A 41 -2.62 -0.58 -21.60
N LYS A 42 -2.99 0.68 -21.34
CA LYS A 42 -2.38 1.85 -21.99
C LYS A 42 -1.19 2.43 -21.21
N ALA A 43 -1.18 2.24 -19.89
CA ALA A 43 -0.13 2.74 -19.02
C ALA A 43 1.18 1.97 -19.25
N LYS A 44 2.24 2.68 -19.62
CA LYS A 44 3.57 2.07 -19.85
C LYS A 44 4.41 1.98 -18.58
N ARG A 45 4.11 2.81 -17.58
CA ARG A 45 4.85 2.95 -16.31
C ARG A 45 3.89 3.33 -15.20
N VAL A 46 4.17 2.87 -13.99
CA VAL A 46 3.41 3.19 -12.77
C VAL A 46 4.38 3.72 -11.73
N ILE A 47 4.02 4.82 -11.07
CA ILE A 47 4.71 5.31 -9.87
C ILE A 47 3.80 5.03 -8.69
N GLN A 48 4.24 4.15 -7.80
CA GLN A 48 3.55 3.89 -6.54
C GLN A 48 4.18 4.75 -5.45
N ILE A 49 3.41 5.67 -4.90
CA ILE A 49 3.81 6.46 -3.74
C ILE A 49 3.18 5.83 -2.51
N PHE A 50 4.00 5.23 -1.65
CA PHE A 50 3.56 4.64 -0.39
C PHE A 50 3.89 5.59 0.76
N CYS A 51 2.86 6.16 1.40
CA CYS A 51 2.99 7.02 2.56
C CYS A 51 2.57 6.22 3.81
N PRO A 52 3.51 5.60 4.55
CA PRO A 52 3.17 4.89 5.78
C PRO A 52 2.59 5.89 6.80
N GLY A 53 1.37 5.63 7.26
CA GLY A 53 0.64 6.57 8.13
C GLY A 53 -0.11 7.69 7.39
N GLY A 54 -0.07 7.70 6.05
CA GLY A 54 -0.78 8.67 5.22
C GLY A 54 0.04 9.92 4.88
N MET A 55 -0.50 10.71 3.96
CA MET A 55 0.03 12.06 3.69
C MET A 55 -0.34 12.96 4.87
N SER A 56 0.58 13.82 5.29
CA SER A 56 0.29 14.81 6.33
C SER A 56 -0.80 15.78 5.86
N GLN A 57 -1.95 15.74 6.53
CA GLN A 57 -3.09 16.60 6.21
C GLN A 57 -2.76 18.09 6.43
N VAL A 58 -2.02 18.39 7.50
CA VAL A 58 -1.65 19.76 7.88
C VAL A 58 -0.63 20.39 6.94
N ASP A 59 0.09 19.57 6.16
CA ASP A 59 1.03 20.05 5.14
C ASP A 59 0.38 20.16 3.75
N THR A 60 -0.83 19.62 3.56
CA THR A 60 -1.43 19.48 2.23
C THR A 60 -2.76 20.22 2.06
N PHE A 61 -3.71 20.03 2.99
CA PHE A 61 -5.10 20.45 2.80
C PHE A 61 -5.65 21.34 3.91
N ASP A 62 -4.94 21.41 5.04
CA ASP A 62 -5.42 22.07 6.25
C ASP A 62 -4.39 23.11 6.69
N TYR A 63 -4.49 24.29 6.08
CA TYR A 63 -3.62 25.41 6.40
C TYR A 63 -3.80 25.86 7.84
N LYS A 64 -2.75 25.65 8.65
CA LYS A 64 -2.67 26.11 10.03
C LYS A 64 -1.62 27.22 10.16
N PRO A 65 -2.01 28.51 10.12
CA PRO A 65 -1.06 29.62 10.22
C PRO A 65 -0.24 29.62 11.52
N GLU A 66 -0.78 29.04 12.60
CA GLU A 66 -0.07 28.91 13.87
C GLU A 66 1.12 27.94 13.80
N LEU A 67 1.10 26.92 12.93
CA LEU A 67 2.24 26.01 12.75
C LEU A 67 3.45 26.74 12.15
N GLU A 68 3.20 27.67 11.22
CA GLU A 68 4.25 28.53 10.66
C GLU A 68 4.84 29.46 11.73
N LYS A 69 3.98 30.12 12.51
CA LYS A 69 4.43 31.04 13.57
C LYS A 69 5.25 30.34 14.65
N ARG A 70 4.86 29.11 15.01
CA ARG A 70 5.51 28.31 16.06
C ARG A 70 6.61 27.40 15.52
N ASN A 71 6.97 27.49 14.24
CA ASN A 71 7.94 26.59 13.63
C ASN A 71 9.27 26.60 14.41
N GLY A 72 9.75 25.42 14.80
CA GLY A 72 10.96 25.25 15.58
C GLY A 72 10.81 25.47 17.10
N THR A 73 9.64 25.89 17.59
CA THR A 73 9.37 26.00 19.04
C THR A 73 8.87 24.66 19.62
N PRO A 74 9.05 24.38 20.92
CA PRO A 74 8.51 23.17 21.54
C PRO A 74 6.99 23.06 21.32
N PHE A 75 6.54 21.88 20.88
CA PHE A 75 5.10 21.63 20.67
C PHE A 75 4.32 21.73 21.98
N ASP A 76 4.86 21.13 23.03
CA ASP A 76 4.34 21.13 24.39
C ASP A 76 5.40 21.69 25.35
N PRO A 77 5.44 23.01 25.57
CA PRO A 77 6.41 23.65 26.45
C PRO A 77 6.33 23.17 27.90
N ASP A 78 5.11 22.85 28.36
CA ASP A 78 4.83 22.48 29.75
C ASP A 78 4.92 20.96 29.98
N GLY A 79 5.01 20.17 28.91
CA GLY A 79 5.23 18.71 28.96
C GLY A 79 4.07 17.93 29.59
N THR A 80 2.86 18.49 29.55
CA THR A 80 1.67 17.91 30.20
C THR A 80 0.96 16.88 29.32
N LEU A 81 1.23 16.86 28.01
CA LEU A 81 0.60 15.96 27.07
C LEU A 81 1.29 14.58 27.10
N GLN A 82 0.49 13.54 27.35
CA GLN A 82 0.95 12.17 27.21
C GLN A 82 0.76 11.68 25.78
N PHE A 83 1.83 11.23 25.16
CA PHE A 83 1.84 10.63 23.83
C PHE A 83 2.10 9.14 23.95
N PHE A 84 1.47 8.38 23.05
CA PHE A 84 1.53 6.92 23.08
C PHE A 84 2.94 6.34 22.85
N ALA A 85 3.78 7.00 22.05
CA ALA A 85 5.02 6.40 21.54
C ALA A 85 6.31 7.21 21.81
N SER A 86 6.24 8.50 22.15
CA SER A 86 7.44 9.35 22.32
C SER A 86 7.14 10.71 22.93
N LYS A 87 8.16 11.44 23.42
CA LYS A 87 8.01 12.86 23.76
C LYS A 87 7.84 13.68 22.49
N PRO A 88 6.94 14.68 22.47
CA PRO A 88 6.75 15.53 21.31
C PRO A 88 8.00 16.37 21.05
N GLY A 89 8.36 16.51 19.77
CA GLY A 89 9.42 17.40 19.35
C GLY A 89 8.98 18.86 19.24
N ASN A 90 9.69 19.62 18.40
CA ASN A 90 9.28 20.98 18.08
C ASN A 90 8.14 20.98 17.05
N CYS A 91 7.29 22.01 17.11
CA CYS A 91 6.36 22.35 16.05
C CYS A 91 7.11 22.44 14.71
N ARG A 92 6.56 21.81 13.68
CA ARG A 92 7.07 21.88 12.32
C ARG A 92 6.07 22.68 11.48
N GLY A 93 6.54 23.77 10.90
CA GLY A 93 5.82 24.46 9.82
C GLY A 93 5.82 23.60 8.55
N SER A 94 4.92 23.92 7.62
CA SER A 94 4.85 23.21 6.36
C SER A 94 6.12 23.44 5.55
N HIS A 95 6.55 22.40 4.84
CA HIS A 95 7.67 22.51 3.90
C HIS A 95 7.31 23.33 2.66
N TRP A 96 6.01 23.54 2.41
CA TRP A 96 5.49 24.19 1.21
C TRP A 96 4.62 25.38 1.59
N LYS A 97 4.73 26.46 0.81
CA LYS A 97 3.89 27.65 0.99
C LYS A 97 2.47 27.35 0.51
N PHE A 98 1.51 27.43 1.42
CA PHE A 98 0.09 27.40 1.09
C PHE A 98 -0.31 28.58 0.20
N ARG A 99 -1.25 28.33 -0.71
CA ARG A 99 -1.72 29.29 -1.71
C ARG A 99 -3.18 28.97 -1.98
N GLN A 100 -4.04 29.96 -1.75
CA GLN A 100 -5.45 29.81 -2.08
C GLN A 100 -5.63 29.53 -3.57
N HIS A 101 -6.29 28.42 -3.86
CA HIS A 101 -6.61 27.98 -5.21
C HIS A 101 -8.08 27.59 -5.31
N GLY A 102 -8.70 27.91 -6.46
CA GLY A 102 -10.11 27.64 -6.70
C GLY A 102 -11.04 28.68 -6.07
N GLN A 103 -12.35 28.37 -6.09
CA GLN A 103 -13.41 29.29 -5.64
C GLN A 103 -13.92 28.98 -4.22
N SER A 104 -13.42 27.92 -3.58
CA SER A 104 -13.87 27.49 -2.25
C SER A 104 -13.29 28.30 -1.10
N GLY A 105 -12.29 29.16 -1.36
CA GLY A 105 -11.61 29.95 -0.32
C GLY A 105 -10.68 29.14 0.59
N LEU A 106 -10.45 27.86 0.29
CA LEU A 106 -9.45 27.03 0.98
C LEU A 106 -8.03 27.43 0.54
N TRP A 107 -7.08 27.31 1.47
CA TRP A 107 -5.68 27.69 1.33
C TRP A 107 -4.79 26.60 0.75
#